data_AF-A0A917RAJ7-F1
#
_entry.id   AF-A0A917RAJ7-F1
#
_cell.length_a   1.000
_cell.length_b   1.000
_cell.length_c   1.000
_cell.angle_alpha   90.00
_cell.angle_beta   90.00
_cell.angle_gamma   90.00
#
_symmetry.space_group_name_H-M   'P 1'
#
loop_
_entity.id
_entity.type
_entity.pdbx_description
1 polymer ?
#
loop_
_entity_poly.entity_id
_entity_poly.type
_entity_poly.pdbx_seq_one_letter_code
_entity_poly.pdbx_strand_id
1 'polypeptide(L)'
;MRRDRDAAGRPRNARPRDALGRPLPKGTPGVERVPDDYAPDAHQAVADAYAFLAEERPFHAHEVLEARWKTGPDGERELWQGLAQICVGLTHLQRGNLRGAGVLLDRGADQVTRYASGTRTGTGTGTHGDASTSTETDASTDTDISTSGHADADSGTSGRHTAAPLDLAAVVQVARDLADHPATEPATAIRRIAAAFGTGAAQRN
;
A
#
# COMPACT_ATOMS: atom_id res chain seq x y z
N MET A 1 -30.60 -5.59 11.67
CA MET A 1 -30.14 -4.75 10.53
C MET A 1 -29.53 -5.67 9.48
N ARG A 2 -30.09 -5.73 8.25
CA ARG A 2 -29.50 -6.54 7.16
C ARG A 2 -28.17 -5.90 6.73
N ARG A 3 -27.09 -6.69 6.70
CA ARG A 3 -25.79 -6.28 6.14
C ARG A 3 -25.96 -6.12 4.62
N ASP A 4 -25.43 -5.03 4.08
CA ASP A 4 -25.45 -4.77 2.64
C ASP A 4 -24.63 -5.86 1.94
N ARG A 5 -25.20 -6.51 0.94
CA ARG A 5 -24.59 -7.64 0.24
C ARG A 5 -24.77 -7.47 -1.25
N ASP A 6 -23.78 -7.84 -2.04
CA ASP A 6 -23.91 -7.88 -3.50
C ASP A 6 -24.82 -9.05 -3.96
N ALA A 7 -25.07 -9.13 -5.26
CA ALA A 7 -25.86 -10.21 -5.87
C ALA A 7 -25.26 -11.62 -5.66
N ALA A 8 -23.98 -11.70 -5.29
CA ALA A 8 -23.27 -12.93 -4.95
C ALA A 8 -23.24 -13.19 -3.42
N GLY A 9 -23.91 -12.37 -2.61
CA GLY A 9 -24.00 -12.52 -1.16
C GLY A 9 -22.76 -12.06 -0.39
N ARG A 10 -21.77 -11.44 -1.03
CA ARG A 10 -20.58 -10.88 -0.36
C ARG A 10 -20.96 -9.59 0.37
N PRO A 11 -20.52 -9.39 1.62
CA PRO A 11 -20.77 -8.16 2.35
C PRO A 11 -20.17 -6.97 1.57
N ARG A 12 -21.02 -6.12 1.03
CA ARG A 12 -20.60 -4.89 0.37
C ARG A 12 -20.39 -3.87 1.47
N ASN A 13 -19.14 -3.49 1.73
CA ASN A 13 -18.85 -2.45 2.71
C ASN A 13 -19.19 -1.07 2.11
N ALA A 14 -20.48 -0.82 1.91
CA ALA A 14 -21.07 0.35 1.26
C ALA A 14 -21.25 1.55 2.20
N ARG A 15 -20.73 1.46 3.44
CA ARG A 15 -20.70 2.63 4.33
C ARG A 15 -19.80 3.69 3.69
N PRO A 16 -20.31 4.92 3.48
CA PRO A 16 -19.48 6.04 3.04
C PRO A 16 -18.32 6.24 4.02
N ARG A 17 -17.16 6.63 3.51
CA ARG A 17 -15.96 6.88 4.32
C ARG A 17 -15.40 8.27 4.05
N ASP A 18 -14.72 8.84 5.03
CA ASP A 18 -13.98 10.09 4.86
C ASP A 18 -12.67 9.87 4.09
N ALA A 19 -11.93 10.96 3.84
CA ALA A 19 -10.65 10.92 3.13
C ALA A 19 -9.58 10.06 3.83
N LEU A 20 -9.75 9.80 5.13
CA LEU A 20 -8.87 8.97 5.95
C LEU A 20 -9.39 7.52 6.04
N GLY A 21 -10.47 7.14 5.36
CA GLY A 21 -11.06 5.80 5.41
C GLY A 21 -11.92 5.53 6.65
N ARG A 22 -12.24 6.53 7.48
CA ARG A 22 -13.13 6.35 8.64
C ARG A 22 -14.59 6.27 8.19
N PRO A 23 -15.40 5.34 8.72
CA PRO A 23 -16.82 5.26 8.36
C PRO A 23 -17.57 6.55 8.73
N LEU A 24 -18.34 7.06 7.78
CA LEU A 24 -19.25 8.18 7.98
C LEU A 24 -20.66 7.70 8.38
N PRO A 25 -21.49 8.59 8.94
CA PRO A 25 -22.92 8.36 9.08
C PRO A 25 -23.57 8.01 7.73
N LYS A 26 -24.63 7.19 7.77
CA LYS A 26 -25.39 6.86 6.56
C LYS A 26 -26.06 8.13 6.01
N GLY A 27 -25.95 8.35 4.70
CA GLY A 27 -26.51 9.53 4.03
C GLY A 27 -25.52 10.69 3.88
N THR A 28 -24.33 10.62 4.49
CA THR A 28 -23.23 11.57 4.21
C THR A 28 -22.52 11.13 2.93
N PRO A 29 -22.23 12.05 1.98
CA PRO A 29 -21.38 11.72 0.83
C PRO A 29 -19.99 11.35 1.33
N GLY A 30 -19.52 10.16 0.94
CA GLY A 30 -18.15 9.72 1.21
C GLY A 30 -17.21 10.14 0.08
N VAL A 31 -15.92 9.99 0.32
CA VAL A 31 -14.92 10.12 -0.75
C VAL A 31 -14.97 8.86 -1.61
N GLU A 32 -14.84 9.04 -2.93
CA GLU A 32 -14.76 7.94 -3.89
C GLU A 32 -13.52 7.08 -3.59
N ARG A 33 -13.73 5.77 -3.43
CA ARG A 33 -12.66 4.80 -3.20
C ARG A 33 -12.08 4.34 -4.52
N VAL A 34 -10.87 3.78 -4.47
CA VAL A 34 -10.34 2.98 -5.56
C VAL A 34 -11.33 1.83 -5.85
N PRO A 35 -11.74 1.59 -7.12
CA PRO A 35 -12.64 0.50 -7.48
C PRO A 35 -12.11 -0.87 -7.06
N ASP A 36 -12.99 -1.78 -6.64
CA ASP A 36 -12.60 -3.12 -6.16
C ASP A 36 -11.95 -3.99 -7.27
N ASP A 37 -12.20 -3.68 -8.54
CA ASP A 37 -11.67 -4.34 -9.74
C ASP A 37 -10.47 -3.61 -10.38
N TYR A 38 -9.95 -2.58 -9.71
CA TYR A 38 -8.80 -1.82 -10.17
C TYR A 38 -7.52 -2.69 -10.15
N ALA A 39 -6.86 -2.81 -11.30
CA ALA A 39 -5.68 -3.65 -11.51
C ALA A 39 -4.59 -2.88 -12.28
N PRO A 40 -3.90 -1.92 -11.64
CA PRO A 40 -2.92 -1.08 -12.32
C PRO A 40 -1.64 -1.84 -12.67
N ASP A 41 -1.00 -1.42 -13.76
CA ASP A 41 0.41 -1.75 -13.94
C ASP A 41 1.30 -0.97 -12.94
N ALA A 42 2.59 -1.29 -12.92
CA ALA A 42 3.53 -0.69 -11.98
C ALA A 42 3.67 0.84 -12.15
N HIS A 43 3.61 1.35 -13.38
CA HIS A 43 3.75 2.77 -13.66
C HIS A 43 2.50 3.53 -13.22
N GLN A 44 1.33 3.01 -13.57
CA GLN A 44 0.05 3.59 -13.18
C GLN A 44 -0.10 3.62 -11.65
N ALA A 45 0.27 2.54 -10.96
CA ALA A 45 0.20 2.48 -9.50
C ALA A 45 1.08 3.56 -8.83
N VAL A 46 2.30 3.77 -9.31
CA VAL A 46 3.20 4.81 -8.78
C VAL A 46 2.67 6.21 -9.08
N ALA A 47 2.18 6.46 -10.29
CA ALA A 47 1.63 7.75 -10.70
C ALA A 47 0.37 8.13 -9.89
N ASP A 48 -0.56 7.19 -9.71
CA ASP A 48 -1.79 7.42 -8.96
C ASP A 48 -1.51 7.58 -7.47
N ALA A 49 -0.59 6.77 -6.90
CA ALA A 49 -0.15 6.94 -5.53
C ALA A 49 0.51 8.31 -5.31
N TYR A 50 1.35 8.78 -6.25
CA TYR A 50 1.92 10.12 -6.21
C TYR A 50 0.84 11.21 -6.19
N ALA A 51 -0.13 11.13 -7.10
CA ALA A 51 -1.22 12.11 -7.19
C ALA A 51 -1.99 12.21 -5.87
N PHE A 52 -2.34 11.07 -5.26
CA PHE A 52 -3.00 11.07 -3.96
C PHE A 52 -2.12 11.62 -2.83
N LEU A 53 -0.82 11.32 -2.82
CA LEU A 53 0.10 11.88 -1.83
C LEU A 53 0.28 13.39 -2.00
N ALA A 54 0.29 13.90 -3.22
CA ALA A 54 0.34 15.33 -3.50
C ALA A 54 -0.90 16.08 -2.97
N GLU A 55 -2.05 15.40 -2.91
CA GLU A 55 -3.30 15.88 -2.30
C GLU A 55 -3.40 15.60 -0.79
N GLU A 56 -2.34 15.13 -0.13
CA GLU A 56 -2.33 14.74 1.28
C GLU A 56 -3.34 13.61 1.63
N ARG A 57 -3.56 12.67 0.68
CA ARG A 57 -4.48 11.52 0.82
C ARG A 57 -3.74 10.18 0.88
N PRO A 58 -2.92 9.92 1.91
CA PRO A 58 -2.11 8.71 2.01
C PRO A 58 -2.96 7.42 2.10
N PHE A 59 -4.20 7.48 2.59
CA PHE A 59 -5.08 6.31 2.61
C PHE A 59 -5.44 5.84 1.19
N HIS A 60 -5.70 6.76 0.26
CA HIS A 60 -6.02 6.41 -1.13
C HIS A 60 -4.77 5.91 -1.87
N ALA A 61 -3.61 6.51 -1.61
CA ALA A 61 -2.33 6.00 -2.11
C ALA A 61 -2.09 4.56 -1.63
N HIS A 62 -2.41 4.25 -0.37
CA HIS A 62 -2.38 2.87 0.14
C HIS A 62 -3.29 1.93 -0.65
N GLU A 63 -4.54 2.32 -0.94
CA GLU A 63 -5.49 1.48 -1.69
C GLU A 63 -4.96 1.16 -3.11
N VAL A 64 -4.37 2.14 -3.80
CA VAL A 64 -3.73 1.94 -5.11
C VAL A 64 -2.58 0.93 -5.04
N LEU A 65 -1.68 1.11 -4.07
CA LEU A 65 -0.50 0.26 -3.92
C LEU A 65 -0.88 -1.15 -3.48
N GLU A 66 -1.93 -1.30 -2.67
CA GLU A 66 -2.50 -2.60 -2.30
C GLU A 66 -3.14 -3.30 -3.51
N ALA A 67 -3.84 -2.57 -4.36
CA ALA A 67 -4.39 -3.12 -5.60
C ALA A 67 -3.27 -3.67 -6.50
N ARG A 68 -2.17 -2.93 -6.64
CA ARG A 68 -0.98 -3.41 -7.36
C ARG A 68 -0.33 -4.62 -6.68
N TRP A 69 -0.25 -4.65 -5.35
CA TRP A 69 0.26 -5.81 -4.61
C TRP A 69 -0.55 -7.09 -4.91
N LYS A 70 -1.87 -6.98 -5.01
CA LYS A 70 -2.77 -8.11 -5.26
C LYS A 70 -2.75 -8.61 -6.70
N THR A 71 -2.44 -7.73 -7.65
CA THR A 71 -2.56 -8.01 -9.10
C THR A 71 -1.21 -8.12 -9.82
N GLY A 72 -0.13 -7.66 -9.18
CA GLY A 72 1.23 -7.70 -9.72
C GLY A 72 1.89 -9.08 -9.60
N PRO A 73 3.07 -9.25 -10.24
CA PRO A 73 3.83 -10.49 -10.19
C PRO A 73 4.39 -10.74 -8.78
N ASP A 74 4.52 -12.02 -8.41
CA ASP A 74 4.96 -12.40 -7.06
C ASP A 74 6.33 -11.84 -6.67
N GLY A 75 7.24 -11.70 -7.64
CA GLY A 75 8.56 -11.14 -7.42
C GLY A 75 8.58 -9.68 -6.98
N GLU A 76 7.47 -8.94 -7.13
CA GLU A 76 7.34 -7.54 -6.71
C GLU A 76 6.50 -7.38 -5.43
N ARG A 77 5.99 -8.47 -4.83
CA ARG A 77 5.07 -8.39 -3.69
C ARG A 77 5.62 -7.58 -2.52
N GLU A 78 6.88 -7.82 -2.14
CA GLU A 78 7.54 -7.12 -1.03
C GLU A 78 7.63 -5.61 -1.26
N LEU A 79 7.86 -5.19 -2.52
CA LEU A 79 7.87 -3.77 -2.88
C LEU A 79 6.50 -3.14 -2.61
N TRP A 80 5.45 -3.70 -3.23
CA TRP A 80 4.11 -3.13 -3.17
C TRP A 80 3.53 -3.15 -1.76
N GLN A 81 3.78 -4.23 -1.01
CA GLN A 81 3.39 -4.33 0.39
C GLN A 81 4.13 -3.30 1.27
N GLY A 82 5.43 -3.12 1.06
CA GLY A 82 6.24 -2.12 1.78
C GLY A 82 5.75 -0.69 1.52
N LEU A 83 5.50 -0.33 0.25
CA LEU A 83 5.00 0.99 -0.12
C LEU A 83 3.58 1.23 0.45
N ALA A 84 2.68 0.26 0.36
CA ALA A 84 1.35 0.36 0.96
C ALA A 84 1.44 0.57 2.48
N GLN A 85 2.35 -0.14 3.16
CA GLN A 85 2.54 0.01 4.60
C GLN A 85 3.08 1.40 5.01
N ILE A 86 3.98 1.98 4.21
CA ILE A 86 4.44 3.37 4.41
C ILE A 86 3.26 4.34 4.32
N CYS A 87 2.39 4.20 3.32
CA CYS A 87 1.20 5.04 3.17
C CYS A 87 0.19 4.88 4.34
N VAL A 88 0.02 3.67 4.88
CA VAL A 88 -0.78 3.47 6.10
C VAL A 88 -0.10 4.12 7.32
N GLY A 89 1.24 4.07 7.42
CA GLY A 89 2.02 4.79 8.43
C GLY A 89 1.76 6.30 8.40
N LEU A 90 1.76 6.92 7.21
CA LEU A 90 1.40 8.33 7.03
C LEU A 90 -0.05 8.62 7.44
N THR A 91 -0.98 7.70 7.16
CA THR A 91 -2.38 7.82 7.61
C THR A 91 -2.48 7.78 9.14
N HIS A 92 -1.68 6.95 9.81
CA HIS A 92 -1.59 6.95 11.27
C HIS A 92 -1.04 8.26 11.82
N LEU A 93 -0.04 8.84 11.16
CA LEU A 93 0.52 10.15 11.50
C LEU A 93 -0.54 11.25 11.40
N GLN A 94 -1.31 11.32 10.31
CA GLN A 94 -2.44 12.26 10.15
C GLN A 94 -3.50 12.10 11.25
N ARG A 95 -3.68 10.89 11.79
CA ARG A 95 -4.62 10.60 12.87
C ARG A 95 -4.06 10.90 14.26
N GLY A 96 -2.82 11.37 14.38
CA GLY A 96 -2.13 11.63 15.65
C GLY A 96 -1.57 10.39 16.34
N ASN A 97 -1.56 9.23 15.68
CA ASN A 97 -0.99 7.99 16.22
C ASN A 97 0.50 7.88 15.87
N LEU A 98 1.34 8.65 16.56
CA LEU A 98 2.78 8.74 16.30
C LEU A 98 3.49 7.39 16.45
N ARG A 99 3.19 6.65 17.54
CA ARG A 99 3.82 5.34 17.81
C ARG A 99 3.47 4.32 16.73
N GLY A 100 2.20 4.25 16.35
CA GLY A 100 1.75 3.35 15.28
C GLY A 100 2.32 3.75 13.92
N ALA A 101 2.43 5.05 13.64
CA ALA A 101 3.05 5.55 12.42
C ALA A 101 4.52 5.11 12.31
N GLY A 102 5.32 5.33 13.36
CA GLY A 102 6.75 4.96 13.34
C GLY A 102 6.98 3.47 13.09
N VAL A 103 6.21 2.58 13.75
CA VAL A 103 6.31 1.13 13.54
C VAL A 103 5.99 0.72 12.10
N LEU A 104 4.98 1.34 11.48
CA LEU A 104 4.60 1.01 10.10
C LEU A 104 5.60 1.57 9.08
N LEU A 105 6.10 2.77 9.31
CA LEU A 105 7.11 3.40 8.45
C LEU A 105 8.41 2.58 8.43
N ASP A 106 8.89 2.16 9.59
CA ASP A 106 10.10 1.35 9.71
C ASP A 106 9.96 -0.02 9.02
N ARG A 107 8.88 -0.76 9.31
CA ARG A 107 8.61 -2.06 8.67
C ARG A 107 8.37 -1.96 7.16
N GLY A 108 7.73 -0.90 6.72
CA GLY A 108 7.54 -0.62 5.29
C GLY A 108 8.88 -0.37 4.60
N ALA A 109 9.76 0.42 5.21
CA ALA A 109 11.12 0.69 4.71
C ALA A 109 11.97 -0.58 4.63
N ASP A 110 11.86 -1.47 5.62
CA ASP A 110 12.55 -2.76 5.61
C ASP A 110 12.11 -3.67 4.47
N GLN A 111 10.81 -3.76 4.18
CA GLN A 111 10.30 -4.54 3.05
C GLN A 111 10.80 -3.99 1.70
N VAL A 112 10.77 -2.67 1.51
CA VAL A 112 11.30 -2.02 0.31
C VAL A 112 12.82 -2.29 0.18
N THR A 113 13.55 -2.28 1.29
CA THR A 113 14.99 -2.58 1.32
C THR A 113 15.29 -4.02 0.92
N ARG A 114 14.48 -4.99 1.37
CA ARG A 114 14.62 -6.41 1.01
C ARG A 114 14.41 -6.63 -0.48
N TYR A 115 13.34 -6.08 -1.04
CA TYR A 115 13.10 -6.10 -2.49
C TYR A 115 14.25 -5.48 -3.29
N ALA A 116 14.71 -4.29 -2.88
CA ALA A 116 15.83 -3.59 -3.54
C ALA A 116 17.16 -4.37 -3.45
N SER A 117 17.33 -5.19 -2.42
CA SER A 117 18.52 -6.03 -2.23
C SER A 117 18.45 -7.33 -3.02
N GLY A 118 17.27 -7.96 -3.08
CA GLY A 118 17.02 -9.16 -3.89
C GLY A 118 17.09 -8.88 -5.41
N THR A 119 16.70 -7.69 -5.84
CA THR A 119 16.85 -7.26 -7.25
C THR A 119 18.30 -7.02 -7.65
N ARG A 120 19.19 -6.63 -6.72
CA ARG A 120 20.64 -6.53 -6.96
C ARG A 120 21.33 -7.89 -7.02
N THR A 121 20.86 -8.85 -6.24
CA THR A 121 21.37 -10.23 -6.21
C THR A 121 20.55 -11.10 -7.15
N GLY A 122 20.72 -10.91 -8.46
CA GLY A 122 20.13 -11.80 -9.47
C GLY A 122 20.77 -13.20 -9.45
N THR A 123 20.55 -13.96 -8.39
CA THR A 123 20.74 -15.42 -8.29
C THR A 123 19.73 -15.92 -7.28
N GLY A 124 18.70 -16.60 -7.78
CA GLY A 124 17.57 -17.04 -6.98
C GLY A 124 17.94 -18.08 -5.94
N THR A 125 17.30 -17.98 -4.78
CA THR A 125 16.89 -19.11 -3.95
C THR A 125 15.71 -18.62 -3.11
N GLY A 126 14.54 -19.24 -3.31
CA GLY A 126 13.37 -18.96 -2.50
C GLY A 126 13.59 -19.31 -1.04
N THR A 127 12.97 -18.55 -0.15
CA THR A 127 12.71 -19.01 1.22
C THR A 127 11.38 -18.43 1.65
N HIS A 128 10.38 -19.31 1.76
CA HIS A 128 9.12 -19.03 2.41
C HIS A 128 9.40 -18.71 3.89
N GLY A 129 9.16 -17.47 4.28
CA GLY A 129 9.16 -17.02 5.67
C GLY A 129 7.74 -16.64 6.08
N ASP A 130 7.01 -17.62 6.60
CA ASP A 130 5.82 -17.42 7.42
C ASP A 130 6.10 -16.40 8.53
N ALA A 131 5.21 -15.40 8.65
CA ALA A 131 4.94 -14.77 9.92
C ALA A 131 3.47 -14.32 9.97
N SER A 132 2.60 -15.28 10.27
CA SER A 132 1.31 -14.98 10.90
C SER A 132 1.53 -14.41 12.30
N THR A 133 1.04 -13.21 12.61
CA THR A 133 0.75 -12.81 14.00
C THR A 133 -0.42 -11.81 14.02
N SER A 134 -1.61 -12.34 14.30
CA SER A 134 -2.70 -11.66 15.01
C SER A 134 -2.29 -11.57 16.49
N THR A 135 -2.54 -10.51 17.27
CA THR A 135 -3.81 -10.04 17.91
C THR A 135 -3.46 -8.77 18.71
N GLU A 136 -4.30 -7.81 19.13
CA GLU A 136 -5.75 -7.48 19.14
C GLU A 136 -5.82 -5.97 19.51
N THR A 137 -6.80 -5.15 19.08
CA THR A 137 -8.01 -4.89 19.88
C THR A 137 -9.09 -4.20 19.02
N ASP A 138 -10.19 -4.95 18.87
CA ASP A 138 -11.61 -4.57 18.77
C ASP A 138 -12.13 -3.62 17.66
N ALA A 139 -12.69 -4.23 16.60
CA ALA A 139 -14.07 -3.98 16.15
C ALA A 139 -14.45 -4.97 15.02
N SER A 140 -15.21 -6.00 15.39
CA SER A 140 -16.01 -6.93 14.56
C SER A 140 -16.10 -6.67 13.04
N THR A 141 -15.70 -7.65 12.22
CA THR A 141 -16.58 -8.40 11.28
C THR A 141 -15.84 -9.60 10.67
N ASP A 142 -16.43 -10.79 10.82
CA ASP A 142 -16.17 -12.06 10.10
C ASP A 142 -15.58 -11.92 8.70
N THR A 143 -14.54 -12.69 8.40
CA THR A 143 -14.23 -13.13 7.03
C THR A 143 -13.65 -14.54 7.06
N ASP A 144 -14.42 -15.49 6.52
CA ASP A 144 -14.06 -16.88 6.31
C ASP A 144 -12.86 -17.01 5.36
N ILE A 145 -11.82 -17.71 5.82
CA ILE A 145 -10.68 -18.14 5.02
C ILE A 145 -11.10 -19.44 4.30
N SER A 146 -11.39 -19.35 3.01
CA SER A 146 -11.57 -20.54 2.17
C SER A 146 -10.37 -20.70 1.24
N THR A 147 -9.49 -21.60 1.64
CA THR A 147 -8.42 -22.19 0.84
C THR A 147 -9.02 -23.05 -0.26
N SER A 148 -8.68 -22.80 -1.52
CA SER A 148 -8.74 -23.80 -2.59
C SER A 148 -7.61 -23.54 -3.58
N GLY A 149 -6.84 -24.60 -3.85
CA GLY A 149 -5.61 -24.55 -4.64
C GLY A 149 -5.72 -25.14 -6.04
N HIS A 150 -4.57 -25.05 -6.72
CA HIS A 150 -4.18 -25.63 -8.03
C HIS A 150 -4.81 -24.95 -9.26
N ALA A 151 -4.11 -24.73 -10.39
CA ALA A 151 -2.93 -25.41 -10.93
C ALA A 151 -2.08 -24.49 -11.84
N ASP A 152 -0.90 -25.01 -12.19
CA ASP A 152 0.17 -24.47 -13.04
C ASP A 152 -0.23 -23.98 -14.43
N ALA A 153 0.50 -22.97 -14.93
CA ALA A 153 0.85 -22.86 -16.34
C ALA A 153 2.20 -22.14 -16.49
N ASP A 154 3.12 -22.86 -17.11
CA ASP A 154 4.49 -22.50 -17.44
C ASP A 154 4.58 -21.50 -18.62
N SER A 155 5.75 -20.87 -18.67
CA SER A 155 6.46 -20.25 -19.79
C SER A 155 5.89 -18.97 -20.45
N GLY A 156 6.60 -17.88 -20.15
CA GLY A 156 6.62 -16.66 -20.96
C GLY A 156 7.69 -15.70 -20.49
N THR A 157 8.89 -15.79 -21.08
CA THR A 157 10.05 -14.90 -20.94
C THR A 157 9.76 -13.54 -20.29
N SER A 158 10.08 -13.41 -19.00
CA SER A 158 9.96 -12.17 -18.24
C SER A 158 10.87 -11.08 -18.83
N GLY A 159 10.31 -10.31 -19.76
CA GLY A 159 10.74 -8.95 -20.02
C GLY A 159 10.67 -8.20 -18.69
N ARG A 160 11.85 -7.97 -18.10
CA ARG A 160 12.09 -7.23 -16.87
C ARG A 160 11.64 -5.79 -17.09
N HIS A 161 10.32 -5.54 -16.96
CA HIS A 161 9.75 -4.21 -17.02
C HIS A 161 10.23 -3.48 -15.77
N THR A 162 11.21 -2.62 -16.00
CA THR A 162 11.83 -1.76 -15.00
C THR A 162 10.70 -0.97 -14.34
N ALA A 163 10.53 -1.14 -13.03
CA ALA A 163 9.61 -0.31 -12.26
C ALA A 163 9.86 1.15 -12.65
N ALA A 164 8.76 1.85 -12.95
CA ALA A 164 8.73 3.29 -13.19
C ALA A 164 9.56 4.05 -12.15
N PRO A 165 10.03 5.27 -12.45
CA PRO A 165 11.10 5.94 -11.72
C PRO A 165 10.66 6.39 -10.30
N LEU A 166 10.65 5.42 -9.39
CA LEU A 166 10.45 5.57 -7.97
C LEU A 166 11.85 5.51 -7.33
N ASP A 167 12.25 6.55 -6.61
CA ASP A 167 13.52 6.53 -5.89
C ASP A 167 13.35 5.73 -4.59
N LEU A 168 13.52 4.41 -4.69
CA LEU A 168 13.38 3.50 -3.55
C LEU A 168 14.33 3.86 -2.40
N ALA A 169 15.53 4.35 -2.71
CA ALA A 169 16.49 4.74 -1.69
C ALA A 169 15.99 5.98 -0.92
N ALA A 170 15.48 6.99 -1.63
CA ALA A 170 14.88 8.16 -1.00
C ALA A 170 13.62 7.80 -0.19
N VAL A 171 12.74 6.94 -0.70
CA VAL A 171 11.56 6.47 0.04
C VAL A 171 11.97 5.82 1.36
N VAL A 172 12.94 4.90 1.32
CA VAL A 172 13.43 4.20 2.52
C VAL A 172 14.07 5.17 3.51
N GLN A 173 14.92 6.09 3.03
CA GLN A 173 15.57 7.07 3.90
C GLN A 173 14.55 7.97 4.60
N VAL A 174 13.60 8.54 3.85
CA VAL A 174 12.57 9.41 4.42
C VAL A 174 11.67 8.65 5.39
N ALA A 175 11.29 7.41 5.08
CA ALA A 175 10.46 6.60 5.96
C ALA A 175 11.16 6.31 7.30
N ARG A 176 12.47 5.98 7.28
CA ARG A 176 13.27 5.77 8.49
C ARG A 176 13.45 7.04 9.30
N ASP A 177 13.79 8.16 8.65
CA ASP A 177 13.87 9.47 9.32
C ASP A 177 12.58 9.81 10.07
N LEU A 178 11.41 9.56 9.44
CA LEU A 178 10.10 9.81 10.04
C LEU A 178 9.75 8.82 11.16
N ALA A 179 10.25 7.59 11.09
CA ALA A 179 10.07 6.61 12.15
C ALA A 179 10.86 6.98 13.41
N ASP A 180 12.09 7.47 13.24
CA ASP A 180 12.96 7.90 14.34
C ASP A 180 12.55 9.28 14.89
N HIS A 181 12.00 10.14 14.04
CA HIS A 181 11.65 11.53 14.37
C HIS A 181 10.19 11.88 13.95
N PRO A 182 9.18 11.31 14.62
CA PRO A 182 7.78 11.45 14.23
C PRO A 182 7.16 12.82 14.56
N ALA A 183 7.91 13.75 15.16
CA ALA A 183 7.44 15.08 15.58
C ALA A 183 7.22 16.07 14.41
N THR A 184 7.05 15.56 13.19
CA THR A 184 6.84 16.38 11.99
C THR A 184 5.35 16.56 11.71
N GLU A 185 4.95 17.78 11.33
CA GLU A 185 3.61 18.06 10.79
C GLU A 185 3.23 17.02 9.70
N PRO A 186 2.05 16.35 9.79
CA PRO A 186 1.69 15.27 8.88
C PRO A 186 1.79 15.65 7.39
N ALA A 187 1.36 16.86 7.03
CA ALA A 187 1.46 17.40 5.67
C ALA A 187 2.91 17.43 5.15
N THR A 188 3.86 17.77 6.01
CA THR A 188 5.28 17.81 5.66
C THR A 188 5.85 16.41 5.49
N ALA A 189 5.49 15.47 6.37
CA ALA A 189 5.89 14.07 6.22
C ALA A 189 5.37 13.45 4.90
N ILE A 190 4.10 13.71 4.55
CA ILE A 190 3.50 13.24 3.31
C ILE A 190 4.20 13.84 2.09
N ARG A 191 4.45 15.15 2.07
CA ARG A 191 5.17 15.81 0.96
C ARG A 191 6.59 15.26 0.76
N ARG A 192 7.31 14.92 1.83
CA ARG A 192 8.64 14.30 1.73
C ARG A 192 8.58 12.93 1.03
N ILE A 193 7.60 12.09 1.38
CA ILE A 193 7.41 10.80 0.70
C ILE A 193 6.91 11.00 -0.74
N ALA A 194 5.97 11.93 -0.98
CA ALA A 194 5.47 12.26 -2.31
C ALA A 194 6.61 12.69 -3.26
N ALA A 195 7.58 13.47 -2.77
CA ALA A 195 8.74 13.87 -3.56
C ALA A 195 9.54 12.66 -4.07
N ALA A 196 9.73 11.62 -3.25
CA ALA A 196 10.44 10.40 -3.65
C ALA A 196 9.68 9.56 -4.70
N PHE A 197 8.35 9.70 -4.77
CA PHE A 197 7.52 9.15 -5.85
C PHE A 197 7.57 10.01 -7.13
N GLY A 198 7.68 11.34 -6.97
CA GLY A 198 7.61 12.31 -8.07
C GLY A 198 8.93 12.53 -8.83
N THR A 199 10.09 12.23 -8.23
CA THR A 199 11.42 12.45 -8.86
C THR A 199 11.55 11.79 -10.24
N GLY A 200 10.80 10.74 -10.49
CA GLY A 200 10.77 10.12 -11.81
C GLY A 200 9.64 10.52 -12.74
N ALA A 201 8.51 10.99 -12.20
CA ALA A 201 7.39 11.46 -12.99
C ALA A 201 7.75 12.75 -13.78
N ALA A 202 8.67 13.56 -13.24
CA ALA A 202 9.17 14.78 -13.87
C ALA A 202 10.08 14.55 -15.08
N GLN A 203 10.61 13.33 -15.31
CA GLN A 203 11.53 13.02 -16.42
C GLN A 203 10.80 12.76 -17.76
N ARG A 204 9.64 13.40 -17.96
CA ARG A 204 8.85 13.33 -19.20
C ARG A 204 8.22 14.70 -19.49
N ASN A 205 9.05 15.65 -19.91
CA ASN A 205 8.63 16.75 -20.77
C ASN A 205 9.82 17.20 -21.63
#